data_AF-A0A925B2G6-F1
#
_entry.id   AF-A0A925B2G6-F1
#
_cell.length_a   1.000
_cell.length_b   1.000
_cell.length_c   1.000
_cell.angle_alpha   90.00
_cell.angle_beta   90.00
_cell.angle_gamma   90.00
#
_symmetry.space_group_name_H-M   'P 1'
#
loop_
_entity.id
_entity.type
_entity.pdbx_description
1 polymer ?
#
loop_
_entity_poly.entity_id
_entity_poly.type
_entity_poly.pdbx_seq_one_letter_code
_entity_poly.pdbx_strand_id
1 'polypeptide(L)'
;MQTTQTNNLSDLVCLSHLRWNFVWQRPQHLLSRFAKHQRVFFVEEPVGSDESSPRTEITRHESGVMVCVPQIPHEQMSDGEAIQQNLLGELLQTHDIKDYFVWYYTPMALGFSQELKPKAVIFD
;
A
#
# COMPACT_ATOMS: atom_id res chain seq x y z
N MET A 1 8.27 -5.79 -38.39
CA MET A 1 8.35 -4.87 -37.24
C MET A 1 7.54 -5.48 -36.12
N GLN A 2 8.21 -6.00 -35.08
CA GLN A 2 7.55 -6.69 -33.96
C GLN A 2 7.04 -5.62 -33.01
N THR A 3 5.72 -5.54 -32.83
CA THR A 3 5.07 -4.69 -31.83
C THR A 3 5.53 -5.14 -30.45
N THR A 4 6.32 -4.31 -29.77
CA THR A 4 6.64 -4.50 -28.36
C THR A 4 5.32 -4.38 -27.59
N GLN A 5 4.73 -5.50 -27.20
CA GLN A 5 3.65 -5.48 -26.22
C GLN A 5 4.24 -4.87 -24.95
N THR A 6 3.83 -3.65 -24.61
CA THR A 6 3.96 -3.12 -23.26
C THR A 6 3.14 -4.04 -22.37
N ASN A 7 3.79 -5.04 -21.79
CA ASN A 7 3.19 -5.92 -20.81
C ASN A 7 2.86 -5.01 -19.61
N ASN A 8 1.61 -4.57 -19.49
CA ASN A 8 1.15 -3.82 -18.32
C ASN A 8 1.20 -4.80 -17.16
N LEU A 9 2.30 -4.74 -16.41
CA LEU A 9 2.45 -5.52 -15.18
C LEU A 9 1.40 -5.02 -14.18
N SER A 10 0.73 -5.97 -13.51
CA SER A 10 -0.16 -5.65 -12.39
C SER A 10 0.58 -4.81 -11.35
N ASP A 11 -0.14 -3.95 -10.64
CA ASP A 11 0.43 -3.21 -9.52
C ASP A 11 0.68 -4.13 -8.32
N LEU A 12 1.51 -3.68 -7.39
CA LEU A 12 1.76 -4.38 -6.14
C LEU A 12 1.38 -3.50 -4.95
N VAL A 13 0.43 -3.97 -4.13
CA VAL A 13 0.04 -3.33 -2.88
C VAL A 13 0.58 -4.15 -1.72
N CYS A 14 1.55 -3.62 -0.99
CA CYS A 14 2.13 -4.25 0.19
C CYS A 14 1.55 -3.62 1.45
N LEU A 15 0.95 -4.43 2.33
CA LEU A 15 0.39 -4.00 3.61
C LEU A 15 1.36 -4.41 4.72
N SER A 16 1.92 -3.44 5.42
CA SER A 16 3.08 -3.66 6.29
C SER A 16 2.94 -3.02 7.67
N HIS A 17 3.43 -3.75 8.69
CA HIS A 17 3.64 -3.22 10.04
C HIS A 17 4.99 -2.49 10.18
N LEU A 18 5.84 -2.53 9.15
CA LEU A 18 7.12 -1.84 9.13
C LEU A 18 6.98 -0.44 8.52
N ARG A 19 7.85 0.46 8.98
CA ARG A 19 8.03 1.79 8.40
C ARG A 19 9.09 1.73 7.30
N TRP A 20 8.79 2.28 6.13
CA TRP A 20 9.70 2.27 4.98
C TRP A 20 11.04 2.92 5.31
N ASN A 21 10.99 4.08 5.99
CA ASN A 21 12.13 4.92 6.33
C ASN A 21 12.88 4.50 7.62
N PHE A 22 12.58 3.33 8.18
CA PHE A 22 13.28 2.79 9.36
C PHE A 22 14.48 1.92 8.92
N VAL A 23 14.71 0.79 9.60
CA VAL A 23 15.80 -0.14 9.27
C VAL A 23 15.56 -0.73 7.88
N TRP A 24 16.60 -0.70 7.06
CA TRP A 24 16.57 -1.29 5.73
C TRP A 24 16.58 -2.81 5.80
N GLN A 25 15.51 -3.45 5.35
CA GLN A 25 15.26 -4.88 5.47
C GLN A 25 14.88 -5.52 4.12
N ARG A 26 14.59 -6.83 4.16
CA ARG A 26 14.14 -7.63 3.01
C ARG A 26 12.97 -7.01 2.23
N PRO A 27 11.87 -6.52 2.85
CA PRO A 27 10.76 -5.96 2.07
C PRO A 27 11.22 -4.75 1.24
N GLN A 28 12.02 -3.84 1.79
CA GLN A 28 12.50 -2.69 1.01
C GLN A 28 13.40 -3.11 -0.16
N HIS A 29 14.26 -4.13 0.04
CA HIS A 29 15.06 -4.72 -1.02
C HIS A 29 14.22 -5.33 -2.16
N LEU A 30 13.14 -6.05 -1.84
CA LEU A 30 12.31 -6.72 -2.84
C LEU A 30 11.42 -5.70 -3.56
N LEU A 31 10.72 -4.86 -2.80
CA LEU A 31 9.79 -3.87 -3.33
C LEU A 31 10.50 -2.82 -4.20
N SER A 32 11.72 -2.40 -3.84
CA SER A 32 12.51 -1.50 -4.69
C SER A 32 12.94 -2.13 -6.02
N ARG A 33 13.04 -3.46 -6.10
CA ARG A 33 13.29 -4.16 -7.38
C ARG A 33 12.01 -4.25 -8.21
N PHE A 34 10.86 -4.53 -7.58
CA PHE A 34 9.56 -4.52 -8.27
C PHE A 34 9.21 -3.14 -8.83
N ALA A 35 9.54 -2.07 -8.10
CA ALA A 35 9.28 -0.69 -8.50
C ALA A 35 10.00 -0.26 -9.80
N LYS A 36 11.00 -1.02 -10.26
CA LYS A 36 11.65 -0.82 -11.57
C LYS A 36 10.80 -1.29 -12.75
N HIS A 37 9.76 -2.08 -12.48
CA HIS A 37 8.98 -2.77 -13.51
C HIS A 37 7.47 -2.50 -13.41
N GLN A 38 6.93 -2.30 -12.21
CA GLN A 38 5.50 -2.04 -11.97
C GLN A 38 5.33 -0.98 -10.87
N ARG A 39 4.12 -0.42 -10.71
CA ARG A 39 3.84 0.49 -9.59
C ARG A 39 3.76 -0.31 -8.30
N VAL A 40 4.43 0.18 -7.27
CA VAL A 40 4.45 -0.45 -5.94
C VAL A 40 3.95 0.54 -4.92
N PHE A 41 2.90 0.15 -4.20
CA PHE A 41 2.31 0.88 -3.09
C PHE A 41 2.66 0.15 -1.81
N PHE A 42 3.42 0.79 -0.93
CA PHE A 42 3.77 0.27 0.39
C PHE A 42 2.92 1.00 1.43
N VAL A 43 1.90 0.33 1.95
CA VAL A 43 0.96 0.86 2.93
C VAL A 43 1.44 0.50 4.33
N GLU A 44 1.75 1.51 5.11
CA GLU A 44 2.20 1.34 6.50
C GLU A 44 1.03 1.28 7.48
N GLU A 45 1.33 1.01 8.75
CA GLU A 45 0.38 1.18 9.84
C GLU A 45 -0.13 2.62 9.96
N PRO A 46 -1.36 2.83 10.45
CA PRO A 46 -1.88 4.16 10.65
C PRO A 46 -1.04 4.90 11.69
N VAL A 47 -1.03 6.23 11.59
CA VAL A 47 -0.50 7.12 12.63
C VAL A 47 -1.60 8.08 13.08
N GLY A 48 -1.55 8.44 14.36
CA GLY A 48 -2.40 9.50 14.88
C GLY A 48 -2.00 10.85 14.29
N SER A 49 -3.00 11.67 13.97
CA SER A 49 -2.81 13.00 13.38
C SER A 49 -3.67 14.05 14.08
N ASP A 50 -3.23 15.31 14.04
CA ASP A 50 -3.98 16.48 14.54
C ASP A 50 -5.00 17.03 13.51
N GLU A 51 -5.18 16.31 12.41
CA GLU A 51 -6.00 16.71 11.29
C GLU A 51 -7.46 16.35 11.56
N SER A 52 -8.39 17.12 11.00
CA SER A 52 -9.83 16.93 11.26
C SER A 52 -10.47 15.77 10.49
N SER A 53 -9.78 15.20 9.51
CA SER A 53 -10.31 14.15 8.64
C SER A 53 -9.25 13.12 8.28
N PRO A 54 -9.59 11.82 8.29
CA PRO A 54 -8.69 10.77 7.84
C PRO A 54 -8.24 10.99 6.40
N ARG A 55 -6.97 10.67 6.11
CA ARG A 55 -6.42 10.68 4.75
C ARG A 55 -5.24 9.75 4.63
N THR A 56 -4.86 9.39 3.41
CA THR A 56 -3.58 8.73 3.15
C THR A 56 -2.56 9.76 2.70
N GLU A 57 -1.48 9.90 3.46
CA GLU A 57 -0.31 10.66 3.01
C GLU A 57 0.55 9.78 2.10
N ILE A 58 0.95 10.32 0.94
CA ILE A 58 1.66 9.53 -0.08
C ILE A 58 2.93 10.25 -0.48
N THR A 59 4.06 9.57 -0.29
CA THR A 59 5.38 10.06 -0.71
C THR A 59 6.02 9.07 -1.67
N ARG A 60 6.62 9.58 -2.75
CA ARG A 60 7.38 8.75 -3.70
C ARG A 60 8.85 8.68 -3.29
N HIS A 61 9.31 7.49 -2.94
CA HIS A 61 10.72 7.22 -2.64
C HIS A 61 11.58 7.20 -3.92
N GLU A 62 12.89 7.43 -3.81
CA GLU A 62 13.83 7.43 -4.95
C GLU A 62 13.86 6.11 -5.72
N SER A 63 13.54 4.98 -5.05
CA SER A 63 13.42 3.67 -5.69
C SER A 63 12.17 3.52 -6.57
N GLY A 64 11.26 4.49 -6.55
CA GLY A 64 9.99 4.47 -7.27
C GLY A 64 8.80 3.92 -6.47
N VAL A 65 9.04 3.42 -5.24
CA VAL A 65 7.98 2.95 -4.34
C VAL A 65 7.14 4.14 -3.84
N MET A 66 5.82 3.98 -3.88
CA MET A 66 4.85 4.90 -3.29
C MET A 66 4.60 4.49 -1.84
N VAL A 67 5.16 5.23 -0.89
CA VAL A 67 4.95 5.01 0.55
C VAL A 67 3.66 5.70 0.95
N CYS A 68 2.70 4.92 1.45
CA CYS A 68 1.34 5.34 1.77
C CYS A 68 1.13 5.19 3.28
N VAL A 69 0.93 6.29 3.99
CA VAL A 69 0.74 6.30 5.44
C VAL A 69 -0.68 6.78 5.75
N PRO A 70 -1.56 5.91 6.27
CA PRO A 70 -2.86 6.34 6.77
C PRO A 70 -2.68 7.29 7.96
N GLN A 71 -3.22 8.49 7.85
CA GLN A 71 -3.28 9.51 8.90
C GLN A 71 -4.71 9.49 9.45
N ILE A 72 -4.87 9.13 10.72
CA ILE A 72 -6.18 9.01 11.38
C ILE A 72 -6.22 10.01 12.54
N PRO A 73 -7.27 10.83 12.69
CA PRO A 73 -7.42 11.73 13.82
C PRO A 73 -7.37 10.97 15.14
N HIS A 74 -6.70 11.51 16.15
CA HIS A 74 -6.47 10.81 17.43
C HIS A 74 -7.78 10.32 18.08
N GLU A 75 -8.85 11.11 17.98
CA GLU A 75 -10.17 10.80 18.50
C GLU A 75 -10.90 9.69 17.75
N GLN A 76 -10.45 9.35 16.54
CA GLN A 76 -11.04 8.32 15.67
C GLN A 76 -10.22 7.02 15.62
N MET A 77 -9.09 6.94 16.34
CA MET A 77 -8.23 5.76 16.34
C MET A 77 -8.92 4.46 16.77
N SER A 78 -9.97 4.55 17.61
CA SER A 78 -10.78 3.38 17.99
C SER A 78 -11.52 2.74 16.82
N ASP A 79 -11.86 3.53 15.79
CA ASP A 79 -12.51 3.09 14.55
C ASP A 79 -11.48 2.80 13.44
N GLY A 80 -10.20 2.63 13.81
CA GLY A 80 -9.06 2.59 12.89
C GLY A 80 -9.20 1.57 11.77
N GLU A 81 -9.71 0.36 12.05
CA GLU A 81 -9.86 -0.69 11.04
C GLU A 81 -10.85 -0.30 9.93
N ALA A 82 -12.03 0.22 10.30
CA ALA A 82 -13.03 0.67 9.34
C ALA A 82 -12.55 1.88 8.52
N ILE A 83 -11.83 2.80 9.18
CA ILE A 83 -11.23 3.95 8.51
C ILE A 83 -10.14 3.51 7.53
N GLN A 84 -9.27 2.58 7.91
CA GLN A 84 -8.23 2.03 7.04
C GLN A 84 -8.83 1.31 5.83
N GLN A 85 -9.94 0.59 5.99
CA GLN A 85 -10.64 -0.05 4.86
C GLN A 85 -11.09 1.00 3.85
N ASN A 86 -11.69 2.10 4.32
CA ASN A 86 -12.11 3.20 3.46
C ASN A 86 -10.90 3.87 2.76
N LEU A 87 -9.86 4.21 3.52
CA LEU A 87 -8.65 4.84 2.99
C LEU A 87 -7.92 3.96 1.96
N LEU A 88 -7.92 2.64 2.17
CA LEU A 88 -7.37 1.69 1.21
C LEU A 88 -8.21 1.64 -0.06
N GLY A 89 -9.54 1.62 0.06
CA GLY A 89 -10.45 1.71 -1.08
C GLY A 89 -10.26 3.00 -1.87
N GLU A 90 -10.11 4.13 -1.19
CA GLU A 90 -9.83 5.44 -1.78
C GLU A 90 -8.47 5.47 -2.49
N LEU A 91 -7.43 4.88 -1.89
CA LEU A 91 -6.11 4.75 -2.51
C LEU A 91 -6.21 3.99 -3.84
N LEU A 92 -6.89 2.85 -3.84
CA LEU A 92 -7.08 2.02 -5.04
C LEU A 92 -7.83 2.78 -6.14
N GLN A 93 -8.89 3.50 -5.78
CA GLN A 93 -9.67 4.29 -6.73
C GLN A 93 -8.88 5.48 -7.28
N THR A 94 -8.25 6.26 -6.40
CA THR A 94 -7.52 7.50 -6.77
C THR A 94 -6.34 7.21 -7.70
N HIS A 95 -5.70 6.05 -7.54
CA HIS A 95 -4.54 5.66 -8.36
C HIS A 95 -4.89 4.71 -9.52
N ASP A 96 -6.17 4.45 -9.78
CA ASP A 96 -6.63 3.51 -10.80
C ASP A 96 -5.97 2.11 -10.67
N ILE A 97 -5.93 1.58 -9.46
CA ILE A 97 -5.35 0.27 -9.13
C ILE A 97 -6.41 -0.80 -9.36
N LYS A 98 -6.50 -1.32 -10.59
CA LYS A 98 -7.51 -2.31 -11.00
C LYS A 98 -6.97 -3.74 -11.05
N ASP A 99 -5.76 -3.89 -11.56
CA ASP A 99 -5.07 -5.18 -11.73
C ASP A 99 -3.87 -5.21 -10.79
N TYR A 100 -4.00 -5.87 -9.64
CA TYR A 100 -2.97 -5.81 -8.60
C TYR A 100 -2.78 -7.13 -7.85
N PHE A 101 -1.60 -7.26 -7.26
CA PHE A 101 -1.27 -8.25 -6.24
C PHE A 101 -1.31 -7.60 -4.87
N VAL A 102 -1.65 -8.38 -3.84
CA VAL A 102 -1.52 -7.94 -2.45
C VAL A 102 -0.44 -8.75 -1.76
N TRP A 103 0.47 -8.07 -1.08
CA TRP A 103 1.51 -8.66 -0.26
C TRP A 103 1.28 -8.29 1.21
N TYR A 104 0.91 -9.27 2.03
CA TYR A 104 0.79 -9.12 3.47
C TYR A 104 2.14 -9.32 4.14
N TYR A 105 2.63 -8.28 4.80
CA TYR A 105 3.77 -8.32 5.72
C TYR A 105 3.32 -8.29 7.19
N THR A 106 2.01 -8.33 7.43
CA THR A 106 1.39 -8.42 8.75
C THR A 106 0.00 -9.06 8.64
N PRO A 107 -0.36 -10.00 9.55
CA PRO A 107 -1.71 -10.56 9.59
C PRO A 107 -2.76 -9.53 10.05
N MET A 108 -2.36 -8.46 10.75
CA MET A 108 -3.28 -7.42 11.22
C MET A 108 -3.98 -6.69 10.08
N ALA A 109 -3.36 -6.68 8.89
CA ALA A 109 -3.95 -6.05 7.72
C ALA A 109 -5.14 -6.81 7.15
N LEU A 110 -5.32 -8.09 7.51
CA LEU A 110 -6.43 -8.90 6.99
C LEU A 110 -7.81 -8.35 7.37
N GLY A 111 -7.93 -7.66 8.52
CA GLY A 111 -9.20 -7.13 9.00
C GLY A 111 -9.79 -6.08 8.06
N PHE A 112 -9.01 -5.05 7.71
CA PHE A 112 -9.44 -3.94 6.87
C PHE A 112 -9.32 -4.20 5.35
N SER A 113 -8.73 -5.33 4.94
CA SER A 113 -8.46 -5.63 3.53
C SER A 113 -9.34 -6.75 2.95
N GLN A 114 -10.35 -7.22 3.68
CA GLN A 114 -11.17 -8.39 3.30
C GLN A 114 -11.90 -8.20 1.96
N GLU A 115 -12.22 -6.96 1.60
CA GLU A 115 -12.97 -6.65 0.38
C GLU A 115 -12.09 -6.55 -0.88
N LEU A 116 -10.75 -6.63 -0.72
CA LEU A 116 -9.82 -6.60 -1.85
C LEU A 116 -10.04 -7.81 -2.76
N LYS A 117 -9.89 -7.59 -4.06
CA LYS A 117 -10.00 -8.62 -5.11
C LYS A 117 -8.72 -8.71 -5.93
N PRO A 118 -7.58 -9.05 -5.31
CA PRO A 118 -6.31 -9.11 -6.03
C PRO A 118 -6.23 -10.34 -6.93
N LYS A 119 -5.34 -10.29 -7.93
CA LYS A 119 -5.01 -11.44 -8.79
C LYS A 119 -4.28 -12.55 -8.04
N ALA A 120 -3.51 -12.18 -7.02
CA ALA A 120 -2.81 -13.10 -6.14
C ALA A 120 -2.53 -12.44 -4.80
N VAL A 121 -2.38 -13.29 -3.78
CA VAL A 121 -2.02 -12.91 -2.42
C VAL A 121 -0.67 -13.53 -2.07
N ILE A 122 0.23 -12.73 -1.51
CA ILE A 122 1.55 -13.14 -1.04
C ILE A 122 1.59 -12.92 0.48
N PHE A 123 2.15 -13.89 1.21
CA PHE A 123 2.42 -13.80 2.64
C PHE A 123 3.93 -13.90 2.86
N ASP A 124 4.49 -13.01 3.67
CA ASP A 124 5.88 -13.05 4.19
C ASP A 124 5.82 -12.81 5.69
#